data_AF-A0A535XFW1-F1
#
_entry.id   AF-A0A535XFW1-F1
#
_cell.length_a   1.000
_cell.length_b   1.000
_cell.length_c   1.000
_cell.angle_alpha   90.00
_cell.angle_beta   90.00
_cell.angle_gamma   90.00
#
_symmetry.space_group_name_H-M   'P 1'
#
loop_
_entity.id
_entity.type
_entity.pdbx_description
1 polymer ?
#
loop_
_entity_poly.entity_id
_entity_poly.type
_entity_poly.pdbx_seq_one_letter_code
_entity_poly.pdbx_strand_id
1 'polypeptide(L)'
;MVDQSPAAEPLPRPRQKTLALLVGRITTIKLAYWAALTIIEIALPRILDRDFAGRFPFSVALAAVTSFVALIWAVVQARLIDRRAGGIERSVATVATAFVAASVVASPASLPLLLIERARSLEGCSPGVTCHFEAIWLWVGLFAVGFVLIPAVFAFALPRATRVA
;
A
#
# COMPACT_ATOMS: atom_id res chain seq x y z
N MET A 1 14.37 53.11 15.03
CA MET A 1 13.33 52.09 15.20
C MET A 1 13.66 51.00 14.19
N VAL A 2 14.13 49.84 14.65
CA VAL A 2 14.62 48.76 13.78
C VAL A 2 13.42 47.96 13.30
N ASP A 3 13.21 47.93 11.99
CA ASP A 3 12.15 47.19 11.34
C ASP A 3 12.51 45.69 11.35
N GLN A 4 11.93 44.93 12.27
CA GLN A 4 12.05 43.47 12.31
C GLN A 4 11.10 42.88 11.28
N SER A 5 11.57 42.78 10.03
CA SER A 5 10.91 41.94 9.01
C SER A 5 10.94 40.48 9.49
N PRO A 6 9.80 39.76 9.57
CA PRO A 6 9.81 38.36 9.97
C PRO A 6 10.56 37.58 8.90
N ALA A 7 11.66 36.93 9.31
CA ALA A 7 12.46 36.08 8.44
C ALA A 7 11.53 35.10 7.70
N ALA A 8 11.36 35.32 6.41
CA ALA A 8 10.57 34.46 5.56
C ALA A 8 11.10 33.03 5.69
N GLU A 9 10.23 32.11 6.09
CA GLU A 9 10.54 30.70 6.28
C GLU A 9 11.21 30.16 5.00
N PRO A 10 12.39 29.53 5.09
CA PRO A 10 13.13 29.14 3.91
C PRO A 10 12.30 28.14 3.09
N LEU A 11 12.00 28.49 1.84
CA LEU A 11 11.24 27.61 0.95
C LEU A 11 11.93 26.23 0.89
N PRO A 12 11.19 25.13 1.12
CA PRO A 12 11.77 23.80 1.14
C PRO A 12 12.42 23.51 -0.21
N ARG A 13 13.66 23.01 -0.17
CA ARG A 13 14.44 22.71 -1.38
C ARG A 13 13.63 21.78 -2.30
N PRO A 14 13.71 21.95 -3.64
CA PRO A 14 12.86 21.24 -4.59
C PRO A 14 12.86 19.70 -4.41
N ARG A 15 13.99 19.14 -3.94
CA ARG A 15 14.14 17.71 -3.64
C ARG A 15 13.26 17.21 -2.48
N GLN A 16 13.04 18.02 -1.43
CA GLN A 16 12.24 17.66 -0.26
C GLN A 16 10.74 17.61 -0.59
N LYS A 17 10.25 18.58 -1.38
CA LYS A 17 8.86 18.62 -1.84
C LYS A 17 8.50 17.37 -2.65
N THR A 18 9.43 16.92 -3.48
CA THR A 18 9.25 15.74 -4.33
C THR A 18 9.29 14.43 -3.54
N LEU A 19 10.16 14.33 -2.53
CA LEU A 19 10.18 13.21 -1.59
C LEU A 19 8.87 13.10 -0.79
N ALA A 20 8.36 14.22 -0.28
CA ALA A 20 7.10 14.25 0.44
C ALA A 20 5.91 13.82 -0.45
N LEU A 21 5.89 14.26 -1.71
CA LEU A 21 4.87 13.83 -2.68
C LEU A 21 4.96 12.33 -3.01
N LEU A 22 6.17 11.79 -3.13
CA LEU A 22 6.40 10.36 -3.34
C LEU A 22 5.89 9.54 -2.16
N VAL A 23 6.31 9.90 -0.93
CA VAL A 23 5.86 9.26 0.31
C VAL A 23 4.36 9.32 0.43
N GLY A 24 3.76 10.49 0.20
CA GLY A 24 2.32 10.69 0.26
C GLY A 24 1.59 9.74 -0.69
N ARG A 25 1.98 9.70 -1.97
CA ARG A 25 1.32 8.84 -2.97
C ARG A 25 1.44 7.35 -2.66
N ILE A 26 2.63 6.88 -2.31
CA ILE A 26 2.85 5.47 -1.97
C ILE A 26 2.02 5.09 -0.73
N THR A 27 2.01 5.95 0.29
CA THR A 27 1.24 5.74 1.51
C THR A 27 -0.26 5.69 1.20
N THR A 28 -0.78 6.60 0.38
CA THR A 28 -2.20 6.58 -0.05
C THR A 28 -2.56 5.29 -0.78
N ILE A 29 -1.72 4.82 -1.71
CA ILE A 29 -1.98 3.56 -2.43
C ILE A 29 -2.03 2.39 -1.45
N LYS A 30 -1.07 2.30 -0.54
CA LYS A 30 -1.04 1.22 0.47
C LYS A 30 -2.25 1.25 1.39
N LEU A 31 -2.62 2.43 1.92
CA LEU A 31 -3.77 2.56 2.80
C LEU A 31 -5.08 2.22 2.07
N ALA A 32 -5.25 2.68 0.83
CA ALA A 32 -6.41 2.36 0.01
C ALA A 32 -6.50 0.85 -0.26
N TYR A 33 -5.37 0.20 -0.58
CA TYR A 33 -5.30 -1.25 -0.76
C TYR A 33 -5.74 -2.02 0.49
N TRP A 34 -5.22 -1.66 1.67
CA TRP A 34 -5.59 -2.33 2.92
C TRP A 34 -7.05 -2.08 3.31
N ALA A 35 -7.54 -0.86 3.13
CA ALA A 35 -8.93 -0.51 3.40
C ALA A 35 -9.87 -1.31 2.48
N ALA A 36 -9.57 -1.39 1.18
CA ALA A 36 -10.37 -2.13 0.22
C ALA A 36 -10.46 -3.61 0.59
N LEU A 37 -9.33 -4.28 0.85
CA LEU A 37 -9.31 -5.68 1.27
C LEU A 37 -10.12 -5.91 2.55
N THR A 38 -9.96 -5.03 3.54
CA THR A 38 -10.68 -5.13 4.82
C THR A 38 -12.19 -4.99 4.61
N ILE A 39 -12.63 -4.03 3.81
CA ILE A 39 -14.05 -3.83 3.49
C ILE A 39 -14.61 -5.04 2.74
N ILE A 40 -13.86 -5.57 1.77
CA ILE A 40 -14.24 -6.76 1.01
C ILE A 40 -14.47 -7.94 1.95
N GLU A 41 -13.53 -8.27 2.84
CA GLU A 41 -13.65 -9.42 3.74
C GLU A 41 -14.76 -9.26 4.80
N ILE A 42 -15.07 -8.01 5.17
CA ILE A 42 -16.20 -7.67 6.04
C ILE A 42 -17.54 -7.82 5.30
N ALA A 43 -17.60 -7.44 4.02
CA ALA A 43 -18.82 -7.43 3.22
C ALA A 43 -19.16 -8.83 2.68
N LEU A 44 -18.15 -9.60 2.27
CA LEU A 44 -18.30 -10.92 1.66
C LEU A 44 -19.23 -11.89 2.42
N PRO A 45 -19.15 -12.08 3.76
CA PRO A 45 -20.06 -12.96 4.49
C PRO A 45 -21.51 -12.46 4.51
N ARG A 46 -21.74 -11.15 4.34
CA ARG A 46 -23.09 -10.57 4.33
C ARG A 46 -23.78 -10.73 2.97
N ILE A 47 -22.98 -10.92 1.91
CA ILE A 47 -23.47 -11.05 0.53
C ILE A 47 -23.57 -12.54 0.15
N LEU A 48 -22.57 -13.33 0.54
CA LEU A 48 -22.55 -14.78 0.36
C LEU A 48 -22.64 -15.45 1.73
N ASP A 49 -23.86 -15.84 2.09
CA ASP A 49 -24.14 -16.67 3.26
C ASP A 49 -23.81 -18.14 2.93
N ARG A 50 -22.52 -18.44 2.88
CA ARG A 50 -21.96 -19.77 2.62
C ARG A 50 -20.87 -20.07 3.65
N ASP A 51 -20.67 -21.35 3.91
CA ASP A 51 -19.55 -21.84 4.72
C ASP A 51 -18.20 -21.41 4.13
N PHE A 52 -17.18 -21.40 4.98
CA PHE A 52 -15.83 -20.93 4.65
C PHE A 52 -15.31 -21.50 3.32
N ALA A 53 -15.40 -22.81 3.12
CA ALA A 53 -14.91 -23.48 1.91
C ALA A 53 -15.61 -22.99 0.62
N GLY A 54 -16.89 -22.62 0.69
CA GLY A 54 -17.65 -22.09 -0.44
C GLY A 54 -17.38 -20.61 -0.72
N ARG A 55 -16.97 -19.85 0.31
CA ARG A 55 -16.67 -18.40 0.21
C ARG A 55 -15.21 -18.11 -0.10
N PHE A 56 -14.29 -18.95 0.35
CA PHE A 56 -12.84 -18.73 0.23
C PHE A 56 -12.35 -18.48 -1.20
N PRO A 57 -12.81 -19.21 -2.25
CA PRO A 57 -12.41 -18.91 -3.62
C PRO A 57 -12.78 -17.49 -4.08
N PHE A 58 -13.90 -16.94 -3.60
CA PHE A 58 -14.33 -15.57 -3.90
C PHE A 58 -13.45 -14.53 -3.19
N SER A 59 -13.09 -14.81 -1.94
CA SER A 59 -12.13 -13.99 -1.19
C SER A 59 -10.79 -13.91 -1.94
N VAL A 60 -10.24 -15.04 -2.35
CA VAL A 60 -9.00 -15.10 -3.17
C VAL A 60 -9.14 -14.32 -4.47
N ALA A 61 -10.25 -14.49 -5.20
CA ALA A 61 -10.48 -13.81 -6.47
C ALA A 61 -10.58 -12.28 -6.30
N LEU A 62 -11.34 -11.80 -5.30
CA LEU A 62 -11.46 -10.37 -5.02
C LEU A 62 -10.14 -9.78 -4.55
N ALA A 63 -9.38 -10.53 -3.75
CA ALA A 63 -8.06 -10.12 -3.30
C ALA A 63 -7.10 -9.97 -4.49
N ALA A 64 -7.07 -10.94 -5.40
CA ALA A 64 -6.26 -10.88 -6.63
C ALA A 64 -6.64 -9.68 -7.52
N VAL A 65 -7.94 -9.42 -7.73
CA VAL A 65 -8.42 -8.25 -8.48
C VAL A 65 -7.99 -6.95 -7.81
N THR A 66 -8.16 -6.85 -6.48
CA THR A 66 -7.78 -5.67 -5.70
C THR A 66 -6.27 -5.42 -5.78
N SER A 67 -5.46 -6.48 -5.66
CA SER A 67 -4.01 -6.42 -5.86
C SER A 67 -3.66 -5.93 -7.26
N PHE A 68 -4.27 -6.48 -8.30
CA PHE A 68 -4.00 -6.10 -9.69
C PHE A 68 -4.33 -4.63 -9.96
N VAL A 69 -5.49 -4.15 -9.49
CA VAL A 69 -5.90 -2.75 -9.58
C VAL A 69 -4.89 -1.85 -8.84
N ALA A 70 -4.45 -2.23 -7.65
CA ALA A 70 -3.47 -1.48 -6.88
C ALA A 70 -2.11 -1.41 -7.60
N LEU A 71 -1.66 -2.48 -8.26
CA LEU A 71 -0.44 -2.49 -9.05
C LEU A 71 -0.54 -1.59 -10.28
N ILE A 72 -1.64 -1.64 -11.02
CA ILE A 72 -1.89 -0.72 -12.14
C ILE A 72 -1.89 0.72 -11.65
N TRP A 73 -2.59 1.00 -10.56
CA TRP A 73 -2.64 2.33 -9.94
C TRP A 73 -1.22 2.80 -9.60
N ALA A 74 -0.39 1.95 -9.01
CA ALA A 74 1.00 2.28 -8.68
C ALA A 74 1.81 2.66 -9.93
N VAL A 75 1.67 1.90 -11.02
CA VAL A 75 2.33 2.24 -12.31
C VAL A 75 1.86 3.59 -12.84
N VAL A 76 0.54 3.83 -12.85
CA VAL A 76 -0.04 5.09 -13.34
C VAL A 76 0.48 6.27 -12.50
N GLN A 77 0.46 6.15 -11.17
CA GLN A 77 0.90 7.22 -10.28
C GLN A 77 2.39 7.49 -10.40
N ALA A 78 3.23 6.47 -10.56
CA ALA A 78 4.67 6.64 -10.79
C ALA A 78 4.94 7.40 -12.10
N ARG A 79 4.23 7.07 -13.18
CA ARG A 79 4.37 7.76 -14.49
C ARG A 79 3.87 9.20 -14.46
N LEU A 80 2.81 9.50 -13.69
CA LEU A 80 2.28 10.86 -13.54
C LEU A 80 3.25 11.81 -12.81
N ILE A 81 4.23 11.29 -12.06
CA ILE A 81 5.23 12.11 -11.37
C ILE A 81 6.16 12.81 -12.37
N ASP A 82 6.51 12.15 -13.47
CA ASP A 82 7.44 12.67 -14.50
C ASP A 82 7.00 14.03 -15.05
N ARG A 83 5.68 14.18 -15.28
CA ARG A 83 5.11 15.38 -15.88
C ARG A 83 5.12 16.61 -14.97
N ARG A 84 5.25 16.44 -13.65
CA ARG A 84 5.11 17.56 -12.68
C ARG A 84 6.36 17.81 -11.84
N ALA A 85 7.28 16.84 -11.72
CA ALA A 85 8.33 16.90 -10.71
C ALA A 85 9.71 17.35 -11.21
N GLY A 86 9.93 17.49 -12.52
CA GLY A 86 11.22 17.94 -13.07
C GLY A 86 12.38 17.05 -12.63
N GLY A 87 12.64 15.96 -13.36
CA GLY A 87 13.87 15.17 -13.25
C GLY A 87 14.21 14.66 -11.85
N ILE A 88 13.43 13.69 -11.33
CA ILE A 88 13.83 12.98 -10.11
C ILE A 88 14.95 12.02 -10.47
N GLU A 89 16.16 12.29 -9.97
CA GLU A 89 17.20 11.27 -9.96
C GLU A 89 16.70 10.05 -9.19
N ARG A 90 16.66 8.93 -9.91
CA ARG A 90 16.31 7.60 -9.41
C ARG A 90 17.43 7.08 -8.51
N SER A 91 17.69 7.78 -7.41
CA SER A 91 18.66 7.36 -6.40
C SER A 91 18.00 6.32 -5.51
N VAL A 92 18.69 5.20 -5.31
CA VAL A 92 18.24 4.07 -4.46
C VAL A 92 17.85 4.57 -3.06
N ALA A 93 18.56 5.57 -2.53
CA ALA A 93 18.25 6.18 -1.24
C ALA A 93 16.85 6.84 -1.20
N THR A 94 16.46 7.57 -2.25
CA THR A 94 15.14 8.23 -2.34
C THR A 94 14.00 7.21 -2.30
N VAL A 95 14.16 6.10 -3.02
CA VAL A 95 13.17 5.01 -3.07
C VAL A 95 13.12 4.28 -1.73
N ALA A 96 14.29 3.97 -1.15
CA ALA A 96 14.39 3.29 0.14
C ALA A 96 13.74 4.12 1.27
N THR A 97 14.03 5.42 1.36
CA THR A 97 13.45 6.28 2.41
C THR A 97 11.94 6.42 2.25
N ALA A 98 11.45 6.59 1.01
CA ALA A 98 10.01 6.67 0.77
C ALA A 98 9.30 5.36 1.11
N PHE A 99 9.94 4.24 0.80
CA PHE A 99 9.43 2.91 1.12
C PHE A 99 9.39 2.63 2.62
N VAL A 100 10.47 2.94 3.35
CA VAL A 100 10.54 2.77 4.80
C VAL A 100 9.48 3.65 5.48
N ALA A 101 9.39 4.92 5.11
CA ALA A 101 8.39 5.84 5.66
C ALA A 101 6.96 5.35 5.40
N ALA A 102 6.65 4.94 4.16
CA ALA A 102 5.33 4.40 3.83
C ALA A 102 5.03 3.07 4.54
N SER A 103 6.05 2.24 4.81
CA SER A 103 5.87 0.96 5.49
C SER A 103 5.58 1.15 6.98
N VAL A 104 6.28 2.06 7.67
CA VAL A 104 6.00 2.36 9.08
C VAL A 104 4.55 2.83 9.28
N VAL A 105 4.04 3.66 8.36
CA VAL A 105 2.68 4.19 8.45
C VAL A 105 1.62 3.17 8.01
N ALA A 106 1.91 2.36 6.99
CA ALA A 106 0.92 1.44 6.43
C ALA A 106 0.90 0.05 7.09
N SER A 107 1.92 -0.32 7.88
CA SER A 107 1.93 -1.64 8.55
C SER A 107 0.80 -1.86 9.53
N PRO A 108 0.44 -0.89 10.37
CA PRO A 108 -0.72 -1.06 11.25
C PRO A 108 -2.03 -1.27 10.48
N ALA A 109 -2.12 -0.77 9.23
CA ALA A 109 -3.33 -0.91 8.42
C ALA A 109 -3.59 -2.35 7.93
N SER A 110 -2.61 -3.26 8.01
CA SER A 110 -2.84 -4.69 7.72
C SER A 110 -3.42 -5.47 8.91
N LEU A 111 -3.38 -4.91 10.13
CA LEU A 111 -3.85 -5.58 11.34
C LEU A 111 -5.35 -5.87 11.34
N PRO A 112 -6.25 -4.95 10.91
CA PRO A 112 -7.67 -5.26 10.80
C PRO A 112 -7.95 -6.50 9.94
N LEU A 113 -7.27 -6.59 8.78
CA LEU A 113 -7.39 -7.76 7.91
C LEU A 113 -6.85 -9.03 8.59
N LEU A 114 -5.72 -8.95 9.31
CA LEU A 114 -5.18 -10.09 10.05
C LEU A 114 -6.17 -10.62 11.10
N LEU A 115 -6.85 -9.72 11.81
CA LEU A 115 -7.84 -10.10 12.82
C LEU A 115 -9.05 -10.78 12.18
N ILE A 116 -9.49 -10.30 11.02
CA ILE A 116 -10.58 -10.93 10.25
C ILE A 116 -10.16 -12.33 9.79
N GLU A 117 -8.99 -12.47 9.15
CA GLU A 117 -8.52 -13.76 8.65
C GLU A 117 -8.21 -14.74 9.78
N ARG A 118 -7.79 -14.26 10.95
CA ARG A 118 -7.70 -15.06 12.17
C ARG A 118 -9.07 -15.53 12.66
N ALA A 119 -10.10 -14.70 12.59
CA ALA A 119 -11.45 -15.14 12.93
C ALA A 119 -11.93 -16.20 11.92
N ARG A 120 -11.66 -16.01 10.63
CA ARG A 120 -11.97 -16.98 9.57
C ARG A 120 -11.26 -18.31 9.75
N SER A 121 -9.99 -18.28 10.17
CA SER A 121 -9.19 -19.48 10.35
C SER A 121 -9.69 -20.42 11.46
N LEU A 122 -10.52 -19.88 12.35
CA LEU A 122 -11.15 -20.56 13.49
C LEU A 122 -12.63 -20.88 13.27
N GLU A 123 -13.23 -20.51 12.14
CA GLU A 123 -14.65 -20.75 11.86
C GLU A 123 -14.97 -22.25 11.89
N GLY A 124 -15.94 -22.65 12.71
CA GLY A 124 -16.37 -24.05 12.84
C GLY A 124 -15.44 -24.98 13.62
N CYS A 125 -14.34 -24.47 14.19
CA CYS A 125 -13.36 -25.26 14.94
C CYS A 125 -13.62 -25.29 16.45
N SER A 126 -13.02 -26.26 17.15
CA SER A 126 -12.98 -26.22 18.61
C SER A 126 -12.14 -25.03 19.11
N PRO A 127 -12.43 -24.48 20.30
CA PRO A 127 -11.69 -23.33 20.83
C PRO A 127 -10.18 -23.59 20.87
N GLY A 128 -9.39 -22.70 20.25
CA GLY A 128 -7.93 -22.77 20.24
C GLY A 128 -7.31 -23.64 19.13
N VAL A 129 -8.13 -24.23 18.24
CA VAL A 129 -7.64 -25.03 17.10
C VAL A 129 -7.95 -24.30 15.79
N THR A 130 -6.93 -24.15 14.95
CA THR A 130 -7.05 -23.56 13.61
C THR A 130 -7.31 -24.66 12.58
N CYS A 131 -8.45 -24.66 11.90
CA CYS A 131 -8.75 -25.62 10.83
C CYS A 131 -8.54 -25.04 9.43
N HIS A 132 -8.63 -23.72 9.29
CA HIS A 132 -8.56 -23.03 8.00
C HIS A 132 -7.30 -22.15 7.90
N PHE A 133 -6.13 -22.79 7.80
CA PHE A 133 -4.84 -22.08 7.68
C PHE A 133 -4.72 -21.27 6.39
N GLU A 134 -5.49 -21.63 5.36
CA GLU A 134 -5.56 -20.96 4.08
C GLU A 134 -5.95 -19.47 4.19
N ALA A 135 -6.76 -19.08 5.18
CA ALA A 135 -7.07 -17.67 5.48
C ALA A 135 -5.82 -16.89 5.94
N ILE A 136 -4.99 -17.50 6.79
CA ILE A 136 -3.74 -16.88 7.24
C ILE A 136 -2.74 -16.79 6.07
N TRP A 137 -2.65 -17.82 5.23
CA TRP A 137 -1.80 -17.79 4.04
C TRP A 137 -2.25 -16.72 3.03
N LEU A 138 -3.55 -16.51 2.88
CA LEU A 138 -4.08 -15.42 2.07
C LEU A 138 -3.61 -14.06 2.62
N TRP A 139 -3.72 -13.85 3.94
CA TRP A 139 -3.19 -12.63 4.56
C TRP A 139 -1.70 -12.44 4.31
N VAL A 140 -0.89 -13.50 4.46
CA VAL A 140 0.56 -13.46 4.19
C VAL A 140 0.84 -13.07 2.73
N GLY A 141 0.09 -13.62 1.78
CA GLY A 141 0.18 -13.26 0.37
C GLY A 141 -0.16 -11.79 0.13
N LEU A 142 -1.25 -11.30 0.70
CA LEU A 142 -1.68 -9.91 0.57
C LEU A 142 -0.72 -8.94 1.25
N PHE A 143 -0.10 -9.36 2.35
CA PHE A 143 0.99 -8.66 3.01
C PHE A 143 2.20 -8.54 2.09
N ALA A 144 2.64 -9.63 1.47
CA ALA A 144 3.74 -9.59 0.50
C ALA A 144 3.41 -8.67 -0.70
N VAL A 145 2.18 -8.66 -1.19
CA VAL A 145 1.75 -7.73 -2.25
C VAL A 145 1.81 -6.28 -1.78
N GLY A 146 1.20 -5.98 -0.64
CA GLY A 146 1.11 -4.61 -0.09
C GLY A 146 2.47 -4.02 0.26
N PHE A 147 3.39 -4.86 0.76
CA PHE A 147 4.69 -4.44 1.25
C PHE A 147 5.82 -4.57 0.25
N VAL A 148 5.84 -5.61 -0.57
CA VAL A 148 6.96 -5.87 -1.47
C VAL A 148 6.58 -5.47 -2.89
N LEU A 149 5.47 -6.01 -3.40
CA LEU A 149 5.15 -5.93 -4.82
C LEU A 149 4.71 -4.53 -5.25
N ILE A 150 3.77 -3.89 -4.54
CA ILE A 150 3.31 -2.53 -4.85
C ILE A 150 4.49 -1.53 -4.89
N PRO A 151 5.37 -1.49 -3.86
CA PRO A 151 6.51 -0.58 -3.88
C PRO A 151 7.55 -0.92 -4.93
N ALA A 152 7.83 -2.21 -5.17
CA ALA A 152 8.75 -2.63 -6.24
C ALA A 152 8.24 -2.20 -7.62
N VAL A 153 6.96 -2.41 -7.91
CA VAL A 153 6.33 -1.99 -9.17
C VAL A 153 6.32 -0.47 -9.30
N PHE A 154 5.99 0.26 -8.24
CA PHE A 154 6.05 1.72 -8.24
C PHE A 154 7.47 2.21 -8.55
N ALA A 155 8.48 1.68 -7.85
CA ALA A 155 9.87 2.03 -8.06
C ALA A 155 10.36 1.69 -9.48
N PHE A 156 9.93 0.55 -10.04
CA PHE A 156 10.26 0.13 -11.41
C PHE A 156 9.56 0.97 -12.48
N ALA A 157 8.37 1.48 -12.19
CA ALA A 157 7.62 2.35 -13.09
C ALA A 157 8.09 3.81 -13.08
N LEU A 158 8.94 4.21 -12.12
CA LEU A 158 9.51 5.56 -12.11
C LEU A 158 10.36 5.82 -13.37
N PRO A 159 10.26 6.98 -13.99
CA PRO A 159 11.13 7.39 -15.09
C PRO A 159 12.61 7.43 -14.67
N ARG A 160 13.53 7.19 -15.61
CA ARG A 160 14.95 7.48 -15.38
C ARG A 160 15.17 8.97 -15.62
N ALA A 161 15.89 9.64 -14.72
CA ALA A 161 16.35 11.00 -14.97
C ALA A 161 17.24 11.01 -16.22
N THR A 162 16.78 11.68 -17.28
CA THR A 162 17.67 12.13 -18.34
C THR A 162 18.50 13.27 -17.76
N ARG A 163 19.82 13.05 -17.61
CA ARG A 163 20.74 14.17 -17.39
C ARG A 163 20.59 15.07 -18.60
N VAL A 164 20.04 16.26 -18.41
CA VAL A 164 20.28 17.35 -19.37
C VAL A 164 21.74 17.71 -19.15
N ALA A 165 22.57 17.30 -20.09
CA ALA A 165 23.98 17.68 -20.18
C ALA A 165 24.10 19.17 -20.52
#